data_AF-A0A377TJZ8-F1
#
_entry.id   AF-A0A377TJZ8-F1
#
_cell.length_a   1.000
_cell.length_b   1.000
_cell.length_c   1.000
_cell.angle_alpha   90.00
_cell.angle_beta   90.00
_cell.angle_gamma   90.00
#
_symmetry.space_group_name_H-M   'P 1'
#
loop_
_entity.id
_entity.type
_entity.pdbx_description
1 polymer ?
#
loop_
_entity_poly.entity_id
_entity_poly.type
_entity_poly.pdbx_seq_one_letter_code
_entity_poly.pdbx_strand_id
1 'polypeptide(L)'
;MRWLSHRGGALDFQEWCAARPGERFPVSVALGADPATILGAVTPVPDTLSEYAFAGLLRGTKTEVVKCVSNDLEVPASAEIVLEGYIEAGEMAPEGPYGDHTGYYNEVDSFPVFTVTHITQREDAIYHSTYTGRPPDEPAVLGVALNEVFVPILQKQFPEIVDFYLPPEGCSYRLAVVTMKKQYAGHAKRVMMGVWSFLRQFMYTKFVIVCDDDVNARDWNDVIWAITTRMDPARDTVLVENTPIDYLDFASPVSGLGSKMGLDATNKWPGETQREWGRPIKKDPAVTARIDAIWDELAIF
;
A
#
# COMPACT_ATOMS: atom_id res chain seq x y z
N MET A 1 -1.10 21.99 3.98
CA MET A 1 -1.90 20.83 3.55
C MET A 1 -1.12 20.03 2.51
N ARG A 2 -0.49 18.92 2.89
CA ARG A 2 0.40 18.16 2.00
C ARG A 2 -0.34 16.99 1.31
N TRP A 3 -1.17 17.31 0.32
CA TRP A 3 -1.79 16.29 -0.53
C TRP A 3 -0.94 16.05 -1.78
N LEU A 4 -0.67 14.79 -2.13
CA LEU A 4 -0.09 14.47 -3.43
C LEU A 4 -1.12 14.77 -4.52
N SER A 5 -0.66 15.16 -5.71
CA SER A 5 -1.50 15.68 -6.80
C SER A 5 -2.67 14.79 -7.24
N HIS A 6 -2.59 13.48 -7.00
CA HIS A 6 -3.62 12.50 -7.39
C HIS A 6 -4.57 12.10 -6.26
N ARG A 7 -4.45 12.69 -5.06
CA ARG A 7 -5.33 12.38 -3.91
C ARG A 7 -6.65 13.13 -4.03
N GLY A 8 -7.73 12.54 -3.51
CA GLY A 8 -9.10 13.09 -3.56
C GLY A 8 -9.16 14.58 -3.20
N GLY A 9 -8.68 14.97 -2.01
CA GLY A 9 -8.70 16.37 -1.60
C GLY A 9 -7.90 17.33 -2.51
N ALA A 10 -6.83 16.87 -3.16
CA ALA A 10 -6.09 17.69 -4.13
C ALA A 10 -6.89 17.91 -5.42
N LEU A 11 -7.57 16.87 -5.90
CA LEU A 11 -8.46 16.94 -7.06
C LEU A 11 -9.67 17.83 -6.75
N ASP A 12 -10.31 17.65 -5.59
CA ASP A 12 -11.42 18.48 -5.13
C ASP A 12 -11.04 19.96 -5.06
N PHE A 13 -9.86 20.27 -4.52
CA PHE A 13 -9.36 21.65 -4.46
C PHE A 13 -9.09 22.23 -5.86
N GLN A 14 -8.53 21.44 -6.76
CA GLN A 14 -8.29 21.85 -8.14
C GLN A 14 -9.61 22.12 -8.89
N GLU A 15 -10.58 21.21 -8.77
CA GLU A 15 -11.91 21.35 -9.35
C GLU A 15 -12.65 22.55 -8.78
N TRP A 16 -12.56 22.76 -7.46
CA TRP A 16 -13.12 23.93 -6.78
C TRP A 16 -12.53 25.22 -7.33
N CYS A 17 -11.21 25.32 -7.48
CA CYS A 17 -10.56 26.51 -8.02
C CYS A 17 -10.98 26.80 -9.47
N ALA A 18 -11.18 25.76 -10.27
CA ALA A 18 -11.65 25.89 -11.65
C ALA A 18 -13.13 26.31 -11.73
N ALA A 19 -13.98 25.73 -10.88
CA ALA A 19 -15.42 25.98 -10.87
C ALA A 19 -15.81 27.28 -10.14
N ARG A 20 -15.03 27.69 -9.13
CA ARG A 20 -15.30 28.83 -8.25
C ARG A 20 -14.03 29.68 -8.03
N PRO A 21 -13.53 30.38 -9.06
CA PRO A 21 -12.30 31.14 -8.96
C PRO A 21 -12.36 32.22 -7.88
N GLY A 22 -11.38 32.21 -6.97
CA GLY A 22 -11.27 33.19 -5.88
C GLY A 22 -12.16 32.91 -4.66
N GLU A 23 -12.97 31.85 -4.67
CA GLU A 23 -13.69 31.40 -3.48
C GLU A 23 -12.84 30.46 -2.63
N ARG A 24 -12.87 30.68 -1.30
CA ARG A 24 -12.19 29.83 -0.32
C ARG A 24 -12.72 28.40 -0.36
N PHE A 25 -11.82 27.43 -0.39
CA PHE A 25 -12.18 26.01 -0.39
C PHE A 25 -12.34 25.50 1.05
N PRO A 26 -13.54 25.06 1.46
CA PRO A 26 -13.78 24.59 2.83
C PRO A 26 -13.10 23.25 3.09
N VAL A 27 -12.42 23.12 4.24
CA VAL A 27 -11.73 21.90 4.66
C VAL A 27 -11.92 21.67 6.17
N SER A 28 -12.13 20.41 6.56
CA SER A 28 -12.15 20.00 7.97
C SER A 28 -11.28 18.76 8.19
N VAL A 29 -10.62 18.69 9.35
CA VAL A 29 -9.72 17.61 9.75
C VAL A 29 -10.17 17.05 11.09
N ALA A 30 -10.48 15.76 11.15
CA ALA A 30 -10.84 15.07 12.39
C ALA A 30 -9.65 14.25 12.92
N LEU A 31 -9.34 14.42 14.21
CA LEU A 31 -8.28 13.72 14.94
C LEU A 31 -8.93 12.85 16.01
N GLY A 32 -8.44 11.60 16.15
CA GLY A 32 -8.98 10.65 17.13
C GLY A 32 -10.41 10.21 16.84
N ALA A 33 -10.75 9.96 15.58
CA ALA A 33 -12.02 9.32 15.23
C ALA A 33 -12.07 7.84 15.64
N ASP A 34 -13.24 7.21 15.53
CA ASP A 34 -13.36 5.78 15.77
C ASP A 34 -12.49 4.96 14.78
N PRO A 35 -11.99 3.78 15.20
CA PRO A 35 -10.99 3.05 14.43
C PRO A 35 -11.47 2.60 13.05
N ALA A 36 -12.76 2.28 12.87
CA ALA A 36 -13.28 1.87 11.58
C ALA A 36 -13.29 3.03 10.58
N THR A 37 -13.54 4.27 11.05
CA THR A 37 -13.41 5.47 10.21
C THR A 37 -11.97 5.72 9.81
N ILE A 38 -11.02 5.59 10.74
CA ILE A 38 -9.59 5.74 10.45
C ILE A 38 -9.12 4.69 9.43
N LEU A 39 -9.48 3.42 9.63
CA LEU A 39 -9.16 2.33 8.69
C LEU A 39 -9.86 2.52 7.34
N GLY A 40 -11.09 3.03 7.32
CA GLY A 40 -11.79 3.35 6.10
C GLY A 40 -11.12 4.45 5.28
N ALA A 41 -10.58 5.47 5.95
CA ALA A 41 -9.89 6.59 5.30
C ALA A 41 -8.55 6.18 4.65
N VAL A 42 -7.88 5.15 5.18
CA VAL A 42 -6.63 4.63 4.59
C VAL A 42 -6.89 3.51 3.57
N THR A 43 -8.04 2.84 3.66
CA THR A 43 -8.43 1.82 2.67
C THR A 43 -8.79 2.51 1.36
N PRO A 44 -8.18 2.12 0.24
CA PRO A 44 -8.49 2.72 -1.04
C PRO A 44 -9.80 2.15 -1.57
N VAL A 45 -10.88 2.81 -1.21
CA VAL A 45 -12.21 2.58 -1.76
C VAL A 45 -12.30 3.24 -3.15
N PRO A 46 -13.17 2.73 -4.04
CA PRO A 46 -13.45 3.43 -5.29
C PRO A 46 -13.99 4.83 -5.01
N ASP A 47 -13.63 5.82 -5.84
CA ASP A 47 -14.10 7.22 -5.71
C ASP A 47 -15.65 7.35 -5.73
N THR A 48 -16.35 6.32 -6.21
CA THR A 48 -17.82 6.25 -6.21
C THR A 48 -18.42 5.86 -4.87
N LEU A 49 -17.61 5.50 -3.87
CA LEU A 49 -18.02 5.07 -2.54
C LEU A 49 -17.33 5.92 -1.48
N SER A 50 -18.13 6.58 -0.63
CA SER A 50 -17.58 7.30 0.51
C SER A 50 -16.86 6.37 1.49
N GLU A 51 -15.72 6.81 2.00
CA GLU A 51 -14.95 6.14 3.06
C GLU A 51 -15.80 5.91 4.31
N TYR A 52 -16.77 6.79 4.62
CA TYR A 52 -17.72 6.57 5.72
C TYR A 52 -18.64 5.37 5.51
N ALA A 53 -19.06 5.12 4.26
CA ALA A 53 -19.87 3.95 3.93
C ALA A 53 -19.05 2.67 4.11
N PHE A 54 -17.78 2.69 3.70
CA PHE A 54 -16.87 1.57 3.91
C PHE A 54 -16.55 1.33 5.38
N ALA A 55 -16.29 2.40 6.15
CA ALA A 55 -16.16 2.32 7.60
C ALA A 55 -17.40 1.69 8.25
N GLY A 56 -18.60 1.98 7.73
CA GLY A 56 -19.84 1.36 8.20
C GLY A 56 -19.92 -0.14 7.91
N LEU A 57 -19.36 -0.62 6.79
CA LEU A 57 -19.25 -2.05 6.49
C LEU A 57 -18.28 -2.74 7.45
N LEU A 58 -17.14 -2.11 7.76
CA LEU A 58 -16.18 -2.63 8.74
C LEU A 58 -16.77 -2.68 10.16
N ARG A 59 -17.51 -1.64 10.55
CA ARG A 59 -18.10 -1.50 11.90
C ARG A 59 -19.38 -2.32 12.08
N GLY A 60 -20.09 -2.64 10.99
CA GLY A 60 -21.41 -3.28 11.00
C GLY A 60 -22.59 -2.33 11.27
N THR A 61 -22.33 -1.04 11.46
CA THR A 61 -23.33 0.01 11.70
C THR A 61 -22.93 1.29 10.97
N LYS A 62 -23.91 2.16 10.67
CA LYS A 62 -23.65 3.45 10.01
C LYS A 62 -22.69 4.31 10.85
N THR A 63 -21.75 4.99 10.19
CA THR A 63 -20.89 5.98 10.84
C THR A 63 -21.72 7.16 11.30
N GLU A 64 -21.62 7.50 12.58
CA GLU A 64 -22.26 8.69 13.14
C GLU A 64 -21.40 9.91 12.80
N VAL A 65 -21.99 10.85 12.08
CA VAL A 65 -21.35 12.09 11.67
C VAL A 65 -22.14 13.29 12.18
N VAL A 66 -21.45 14.41 12.33
CA VAL A 66 -22.03 15.69 12.71
C VAL A 66 -21.55 16.75 11.73
N LYS A 67 -22.44 17.67 11.38
CA LYS A 67 -22.12 18.81 10.52
C LYS A 67 -21.11 19.73 11.22
N CYS A 68 -20.11 20.18 10.48
CA CYS A 68 -19.18 21.22 10.90
C CYS A 68 -19.89 22.55 11.24
N VAL A 69 -19.23 23.38 12.05
CA VAL A 69 -19.75 24.69 12.47
C VAL A 69 -19.71 25.70 11.32
N SER A 70 -18.60 25.72 10.57
CA SER A 70 -18.24 26.76 9.61
C SER A 70 -18.50 26.41 8.15
N ASN A 71 -18.86 25.16 7.87
CA ASN A 71 -19.05 24.64 6.51
C ASN A 71 -20.04 23.45 6.51
N ASP A 72 -20.39 22.98 5.31
CA ASP A 72 -21.38 21.91 5.13
C ASP A 72 -20.77 20.49 5.16
N LEU A 73 -19.48 20.34 5.47
CA LEU A 73 -18.85 19.03 5.60
C LEU A 73 -19.33 18.33 6.88
N GLU A 74 -19.27 17.00 6.85
CA GLU A 74 -19.61 16.14 7.99
C GLU A 74 -18.34 15.44 8.51
N VAL A 75 -18.13 15.52 9.82
CA VAL A 75 -17.01 14.88 10.55
C VAL A 75 -17.53 13.81 11.50
N PRO A 76 -16.73 12.82 11.92
CA PRO A 76 -17.19 11.80 12.87
C PRO A 76 -17.60 12.46 14.18
N ALA A 77 -18.81 12.18 14.65
CA ALA A 77 -19.35 12.80 15.87
C ALA A 77 -18.56 12.40 17.13
N SER A 78 -17.81 11.30 17.06
CA SER A 78 -16.98 10.76 18.14
C SER A 78 -15.53 11.26 18.14
N ALA A 79 -15.13 12.08 17.17
CA ALA A 79 -13.76 12.60 17.07
C ALA A 79 -13.33 13.33 18.34
N GLU A 80 -12.07 13.14 18.75
CA GLU A 80 -11.47 13.81 19.90
C GLU A 80 -11.32 15.31 19.66
N ILE A 81 -10.79 15.68 18.49
CA ILE A 81 -10.52 17.07 18.08
C ILE A 81 -10.88 17.23 16.61
N VAL A 82 -11.53 18.33 16.25
CA VAL A 82 -11.81 18.71 14.85
C VAL A 82 -11.27 20.11 14.59
N LEU A 83 -10.55 20.25 13.48
CA LEU A 83 -10.07 21.52 12.96
C LEU A 83 -10.90 21.89 11.73
N GLU A 84 -11.53 23.05 11.73
CA GLU A 84 -12.30 23.53 10.58
C GLU A 84 -11.70 24.82 10.03
N GLY A 85 -11.78 24.99 8.72
CA GLY A 85 -11.23 26.16 8.07
C GLY A 85 -11.35 26.11 6.56
N TYR A 86 -10.37 26.71 5.91
CA TYR A 86 -10.35 26.79 4.46
C TYR A 86 -8.92 26.81 3.91
N ILE A 87 -8.82 26.58 2.61
CA ILE A 87 -7.64 26.84 1.80
C ILE A 87 -7.94 28.07 0.93
N GLU A 88 -7.08 29.09 1.01
CA GLU A 88 -7.14 30.28 0.16
C GLU A 88 -6.42 29.98 -1.16
N ALA A 89 -7.04 30.31 -2.30
CA ALA A 89 -6.47 29.99 -3.60
C ALA A 89 -5.16 30.76 -3.82
N GLY A 90 -4.09 30.03 -4.12
CA GLY A 90 -2.75 30.59 -4.34
C GLY A 90 -1.94 30.87 -3.06
N GLU A 91 -2.52 30.69 -1.87
CA GLU A 91 -1.78 30.75 -0.61
C GLU A 91 -1.00 29.44 -0.40
N MET A 92 0.32 29.54 -0.56
CA MET A 92 1.24 28.40 -0.51
C MET A 92 2.36 28.68 0.50
N ALA A 93 2.86 27.64 1.16
CA ALA A 93 3.98 27.72 2.07
C ALA A 93 4.99 26.59 1.82
N PRO A 94 6.29 26.83 2.12
CA PRO A 94 7.28 25.76 2.12
C PRO A 94 6.96 24.75 3.24
N GLU A 95 6.87 23.48 2.88
CA GLU A 95 6.75 22.34 3.80
C GLU A 95 8.07 21.57 3.85
N GLY A 96 8.40 21.03 5.02
CA GLY A 96 9.61 20.25 5.22
C GLY A 96 10.88 21.08 5.52
N PRO A 97 12.05 20.44 5.52
CA PRO A 97 12.25 19.01 5.25
C PRO A 97 11.67 18.12 6.36
N TYR A 98 11.15 16.96 5.99
CA TYR A 98 10.61 15.95 6.92
C TYR A 98 11.08 14.56 6.56
N GLY A 99 11.40 13.75 7.57
CA GLY A 99 11.64 12.31 7.41
C GLY A 99 10.34 11.58 7.06
N ASP A 100 10.40 10.59 6.17
CA ASP A 100 9.24 9.80 5.77
C ASP A 100 9.49 8.28 5.78
N HIS A 101 8.48 7.52 5.34
CA HIS A 101 8.45 6.06 5.26
C HIS A 101 9.59 5.43 4.42
N THR A 102 10.36 6.23 3.68
CA THR A 102 11.56 5.75 2.98
C THR A 102 12.76 5.62 3.92
N GLY A 103 12.70 6.25 5.10
CA GLY A 103 13.83 6.40 6.02
C GLY A 103 14.75 7.57 5.69
N TYR A 104 14.35 8.47 4.78
CA TYR A 104 15.10 9.64 4.35
C TYR A 104 14.31 10.93 4.59
N TYR A 105 15.00 12.06 4.57
CA TYR A 105 14.37 13.37 4.53
C TYR A 105 13.93 13.69 3.10
N ASN A 106 12.70 14.16 2.96
CA ASN A 106 12.26 14.85 1.75
C ASN A 106 12.75 16.30 1.77
N GLU A 107 13.05 16.84 0.59
CA GLU A 107 13.40 18.25 0.41
C GLU A 107 12.20 19.18 0.65
N VAL A 108 12.50 20.47 0.80
CA VAL A 108 11.46 21.51 0.93
C VAL A 108 10.68 21.64 -0.38
N ASP A 109 9.36 21.63 -0.29
CA ASP A 109 8.47 21.87 -1.45
C ASP A 109 7.25 22.72 -1.04
N SER A 110 6.54 23.29 -2.02
CA SER A 110 5.47 24.27 -1.79
C SER A 110 4.09 23.62 -1.79
N PHE A 111 3.33 23.78 -0.70
CA PHE A 111 1.99 23.21 -0.55
C PHE A 111 0.96 24.25 -0.08
N PRO A 112 -0.35 24.02 -0.33
CA PRO A 112 -1.39 24.94 0.11
C PRO A 112 -1.44 25.12 1.62
N VAL A 113 -1.70 26.34 2.08
CA VAL A 113 -1.88 26.65 3.51
C VAL A 113 -3.31 26.32 3.93
N PHE A 114 -3.46 25.61 5.05
CA PHE A 114 -4.76 25.37 5.67
C PHE A 114 -4.95 26.39 6.81
N THR A 115 -5.84 27.36 6.59
CA THR A 115 -6.18 28.35 7.60
C THR A 115 -7.26 27.80 8.50
N VAL A 116 -6.89 27.46 9.74
CA VAL A 116 -7.83 27.01 10.78
C VAL A 116 -8.60 28.20 11.35
N THR A 117 -9.92 28.15 11.25
CA THR A 117 -10.81 29.18 11.81
C THR A 117 -11.52 28.72 13.08
N HIS A 118 -11.74 27.41 13.22
CA HIS A 118 -12.39 26.82 14.38
C HIS A 118 -11.64 25.56 14.83
N ILE A 119 -11.60 25.37 16.15
CA ILE A 119 -11.17 24.13 16.80
C ILE A 119 -12.30 23.71 17.71
N THR A 120 -12.85 22.53 17.50
CA THR A 120 -13.85 21.90 18.37
C THR A 120 -13.25 20.63 18.95
N GLN A 121 -13.60 20.28 20.19
CA GLN A 121 -13.03 19.11 20.86
C GLN A 121 -13.97 18.60 21.95
N ARG A 122 -13.74 17.36 22.37
CA ARG A 122 -14.40 16.78 23.55
C ARG A 122 -13.84 17.38 24.85
N GLU A 123 -14.60 17.26 25.93
CA GLU A 123 -14.03 17.38 27.28
C GLU A 123 -12.96 16.30 27.47
N ASP A 124 -11.83 16.66 28.06
CA ASP A 124 -10.67 15.77 28.28
C ASP A 124 -10.14 15.08 27.00
N ALA A 125 -10.13 15.81 25.88
CA ALA A 125 -9.77 15.27 24.58
C ALA A 125 -8.34 14.66 24.51
N ILE A 126 -8.20 13.57 23.75
CA ILE A 126 -6.93 12.89 23.50
C ILE A 126 -6.39 13.23 22.11
N TYR A 127 -5.13 13.65 22.04
CA TYR A 127 -4.45 13.88 20.76
C TYR A 127 -3.88 12.57 20.19
N HIS A 128 -4.56 11.98 19.22
CA HIS A 128 -4.07 10.83 18.46
C HIS A 128 -3.03 11.27 17.42
N SER A 129 -1.83 10.70 17.49
CA SER A 129 -0.69 11.05 16.63
C SER A 129 0.15 9.82 16.31
N THR A 130 1.01 9.94 15.29
CA THR A 130 1.96 8.92 14.89
C THR A 130 3.22 9.55 14.31
N TYR A 131 4.18 8.73 13.91
CA TYR A 131 5.36 9.11 13.18
C TYR A 131 5.56 8.19 11.97
N THR A 132 6.41 8.62 11.04
CA THR A 132 6.90 7.78 9.96
C THR A 132 8.42 7.90 9.88
N GLY A 133 9.07 6.85 9.39
CA GLY A 133 10.51 6.79 9.29
C GLY A 133 10.97 5.55 8.55
N ARG A 134 12.18 5.08 8.83
CA ARG A 134 12.66 3.84 8.22
C ARG A 134 11.79 2.66 8.70
N PRO A 135 11.20 1.86 7.80
CA PRO A 135 10.30 0.78 8.18
C PRO A 135 11.05 -0.34 8.93
N PRO A 136 10.36 -1.12 9.79
CA PRO A 136 8.93 -1.08 10.04
C PRO A 136 8.49 0.08 10.95
N ASP A 137 7.50 0.85 10.50
CA ASP A 137 6.80 1.90 11.27
C ASP A 137 5.29 1.58 11.35
N GLU A 138 4.51 2.37 12.10
CA GLU A 138 3.06 2.11 12.24
C GLU A 138 2.32 2.12 10.89
N PRO A 139 2.54 3.10 9.99
CA PRO A 139 1.97 3.06 8.63
C PRO A 139 2.32 1.79 7.84
N ALA A 140 3.54 1.26 7.98
CA ALA A 140 3.93 0.02 7.31
C ALA A 140 3.15 -1.19 7.84
N VAL A 141 2.93 -1.28 9.15
CA VAL A 141 2.13 -2.36 9.75
C VAL A 141 0.66 -2.26 9.31
N LEU A 142 0.09 -1.05 9.28
CA LEU A 142 -1.24 -0.82 8.71
C LEU A 142 -1.30 -1.26 7.24
N GLY A 143 -0.28 -0.91 6.44
CA GLY A 143 -0.17 -1.34 5.05
C GLY A 143 -0.18 -2.85 4.88
N VAL A 144 0.57 -3.59 5.71
CA VAL A 144 0.55 -5.07 5.70
C VAL A 144 -0.84 -5.62 5.99
N ALA A 145 -1.52 -5.12 7.02
CA ALA A 145 -2.87 -5.57 7.35
C ALA A 145 -3.88 -5.27 6.22
N LEU A 146 -3.78 -4.09 5.61
CA LEU A 146 -4.67 -3.68 4.51
C LEU A 146 -4.39 -4.45 3.22
N ASN A 147 -3.17 -4.94 3.00
CA ASN A 147 -2.86 -5.77 1.84
C ASN A 147 -3.69 -7.06 1.79
N GLU A 148 -4.06 -7.62 2.93
CA GLU A 148 -4.96 -8.79 3.01
C GLU A 148 -6.32 -8.53 2.36
N VAL A 149 -6.77 -7.27 2.30
CA VAL A 149 -8.01 -6.87 1.63
C VAL A 149 -7.87 -6.96 0.10
N PHE A 150 -6.67 -6.72 -0.44
CA PHE A 150 -6.44 -6.76 -1.90
C PHE A 150 -6.18 -8.17 -2.42
N VAL A 151 -5.68 -9.10 -1.59
CA VAL A 151 -5.37 -10.46 -2.02
C VAL A 151 -6.58 -11.14 -2.68
N PRO A 152 -7.80 -11.14 -2.11
CA PRO A 152 -8.97 -11.73 -2.76
C PRO A 152 -9.36 -11.02 -4.06
N ILE A 153 -9.16 -9.70 -4.15
CA ILE A 153 -9.46 -8.91 -5.36
C ILE A 153 -8.51 -9.30 -6.48
N LEU A 154 -7.22 -9.46 -6.18
CA LEU A 154 -6.22 -9.97 -7.11
C LEU A 154 -6.53 -11.41 -7.53
N GLN A 155 -6.83 -12.30 -6.58
CA GLN A 155 -7.15 -13.71 -6.85
C GLN A 155 -8.40 -13.87 -7.73
N LYS A 156 -9.39 -12.98 -7.60
CA LYS A 156 -10.55 -12.97 -8.50
C LYS A 156 -10.16 -12.73 -9.95
N GLN A 157 -9.17 -11.88 -10.20
CA GLN A 157 -8.68 -11.55 -11.55
C GLN A 157 -7.60 -12.52 -12.05
N PHE A 158 -6.79 -13.05 -11.13
CA PHE A 158 -5.67 -13.95 -11.36
C PHE A 158 -5.80 -15.15 -10.39
N PRO A 159 -6.67 -16.13 -10.69
CA PRO A 159 -6.93 -17.28 -9.81
C PRO A 159 -5.70 -18.16 -9.54
N GLU A 160 -4.65 -18.02 -10.34
CA GLU A 160 -3.37 -18.66 -10.15
C GLU A 160 -2.57 -18.09 -8.97
N ILE A 161 -2.85 -16.88 -8.48
CA ILE A 161 -2.17 -16.27 -7.34
C ILE A 161 -2.57 -17.01 -6.06
N VAL A 162 -1.58 -17.46 -5.29
CA VAL A 162 -1.76 -18.11 -4.00
C VAL A 162 -1.62 -17.09 -2.87
N ASP A 163 -0.53 -16.34 -2.85
CA ASP A 163 -0.30 -15.23 -1.92
C ASP A 163 0.28 -14.02 -2.65
N PHE A 164 0.03 -12.83 -2.12
CA PHE A 164 0.55 -11.56 -2.61
C PHE A 164 0.96 -10.72 -1.41
N TYR A 165 2.25 -10.44 -1.29
CA TYR A 165 2.83 -9.80 -0.11
C TYR A 165 3.71 -8.61 -0.47
N LEU A 166 3.51 -7.50 0.23
CA LEU A 166 4.36 -6.31 0.17
C LEU A 166 5.13 -6.19 1.50
N PRO A 167 6.42 -6.55 1.55
CA PRO A 167 7.21 -6.45 2.77
C PRO A 167 7.34 -5.00 3.29
N PRO A 168 7.17 -4.75 4.61
CA PRO A 168 7.41 -3.45 5.25
C PRO A 168 8.76 -2.83 4.89
N GLU A 169 9.84 -3.62 4.93
CA GLU A 169 11.20 -3.23 4.58
C GLU A 169 11.35 -2.76 3.13
N GLY A 170 10.38 -3.09 2.26
CA GLY A 170 10.22 -2.56 0.91
C GLY A 170 9.47 -1.22 0.87
N CYS A 171 9.47 -0.45 1.96
CA CYS A 171 8.71 0.81 2.10
C CYS A 171 7.22 0.61 1.83
N SER A 172 6.66 -0.52 2.29
CA SER A 172 5.25 -0.92 2.20
C SER A 172 4.69 -1.18 0.79
N TYR A 173 5.30 -0.65 -0.28
CA TYR A 173 4.77 -0.79 -1.65
C TYR A 173 5.82 -0.98 -2.76
N ARG A 174 7.12 -0.73 -2.50
CA ARG A 174 8.14 -0.67 -3.58
C ARG A 174 8.55 -2.06 -4.08
N LEU A 175 8.33 -3.11 -3.29
CA LEU A 175 8.59 -4.50 -3.65
C LEU A 175 7.37 -5.36 -3.36
N ALA A 176 7.05 -6.27 -4.28
CA ALA A 176 6.06 -7.32 -4.11
C ALA A 176 6.67 -8.70 -4.28
N VAL A 177 6.22 -9.64 -3.47
CA VAL A 177 6.45 -11.08 -3.65
C VAL A 177 5.09 -11.72 -3.96
N VAL A 178 5.03 -12.46 -5.06
CA VAL A 178 3.81 -13.14 -5.53
C VAL A 178 4.10 -14.62 -5.65
N THR A 179 3.32 -15.47 -5.01
CA THR A 179 3.39 -16.93 -5.20
C THR A 179 2.21 -17.38 -6.03
N MET A 180 2.44 -18.32 -6.96
CA MET A 180 1.43 -18.72 -7.92
C MET A 180 1.50 -20.19 -8.31
N LYS A 181 0.35 -20.72 -8.75
CA LYS A 181 0.25 -22.04 -9.40
C LYS A 181 0.53 -21.89 -10.90
N LYS A 182 1.77 -22.09 -11.30
CA LYS A 182 2.19 -22.03 -12.71
C LYS A 182 1.46 -23.09 -13.55
N GLN A 183 0.94 -22.69 -14.71
CA GLN A 183 0.12 -23.55 -15.59
C GLN A 183 0.70 -23.68 -17.01
N TYR A 184 1.61 -22.79 -17.40
CA TYR A 184 2.26 -22.79 -18.71
C TYR A 184 3.58 -22.01 -18.68
N ALA A 185 4.42 -22.23 -19.70
CA ALA A 185 5.67 -21.49 -19.89
C ALA A 185 5.40 -19.99 -20.10
N GLY A 186 6.15 -19.13 -19.42
CA GLY A 186 5.99 -17.67 -19.46
C GLY A 186 4.92 -17.10 -18.52
N HIS A 187 4.21 -17.93 -17.75
CA HIS A 187 3.06 -17.49 -16.94
C HIS A 187 3.41 -16.37 -15.93
N ALA A 188 4.60 -16.41 -15.32
CA ALA A 188 5.05 -15.39 -14.38
C ALA A 188 5.03 -13.96 -14.96
N LYS A 189 5.31 -13.81 -16.26
CA LYS A 189 5.34 -12.50 -16.92
C LYS A 189 3.94 -11.88 -17.00
N ARG A 190 2.90 -12.70 -17.16
CA ARG A 190 1.50 -12.24 -17.10
C ARG A 190 1.17 -11.68 -15.71
N VAL A 191 1.59 -12.37 -14.66
CA VAL A 191 1.38 -11.92 -13.27
C VAL A 191 2.13 -10.62 -13.00
N MET A 192 3.39 -10.50 -13.41
CA MET A 192 4.17 -9.25 -13.29
C MET A 192 3.45 -8.05 -13.91
N MET A 193 2.99 -8.20 -15.17
CA MET A 193 2.25 -7.15 -15.86
C MET A 193 0.91 -6.86 -15.18
N GLY A 194 0.24 -7.89 -14.64
CA GLY A 194 -0.97 -7.75 -13.84
C GLY A 194 -0.77 -6.89 -12.60
N VAL A 195 0.29 -7.17 -11.82
CA VAL A 195 0.64 -6.38 -10.63
C VAL A 195 0.87 -4.90 -11.00
N TRP A 196 1.58 -4.62 -12.09
CA TRP A 196 1.88 -3.24 -12.49
C TRP A 196 0.73 -2.48 -13.16
N SER A 197 -0.39 -3.13 -13.48
CA SER A 197 -1.47 -2.50 -14.27
C SER A 197 -2.87 -2.62 -13.69
N PHE A 198 -3.15 -3.64 -12.88
CA PHE A 198 -4.53 -3.94 -12.49
C PHE A 198 -5.06 -3.01 -11.40
N LEU A 199 -4.34 -2.86 -10.29
CA LEU A 199 -4.72 -1.99 -9.18
C LEU A 199 -3.79 -0.78 -9.09
N ARG A 200 -4.37 0.42 -8.93
CA ARG A 200 -3.60 1.68 -8.85
C ARG A 200 -2.57 1.68 -7.72
N GLN A 201 -2.87 0.96 -6.63
CA GLN A 201 -2.05 0.83 -5.43
C GLN A 201 -0.67 0.23 -5.71
N PHE A 202 -0.55 -0.60 -6.75
CA PHE A 202 0.67 -1.34 -7.06
C PHE A 202 1.41 -0.78 -8.30
N MET A 203 0.89 0.29 -8.90
CA MET A 203 1.49 0.89 -10.11
C MET A 203 2.90 1.45 -9.88
N TYR A 204 3.25 1.80 -8.65
CA TYR A 204 4.58 2.30 -8.28
C TYR A 204 5.49 1.22 -7.68
N THR A 205 5.02 -0.03 -7.55
CA THR A 205 5.86 -1.15 -7.14
C THR A 205 6.95 -1.39 -8.18
N LYS A 206 8.21 -1.17 -7.78
CA LYS A 206 9.38 -1.26 -8.66
C LYS A 206 9.85 -2.68 -8.88
N PHE A 207 9.78 -3.50 -7.84
CA PHE A 207 10.30 -4.85 -7.83
C PHE A 207 9.16 -5.85 -7.66
N VAL A 208 9.06 -6.84 -8.53
CA VAL A 208 8.10 -7.94 -8.40
C VAL A 208 8.85 -9.25 -8.51
N ILE A 209 8.80 -10.06 -7.45
CA ILE A 209 9.36 -11.40 -7.43
C ILE A 209 8.20 -12.38 -7.57
N VAL A 210 8.26 -13.28 -8.56
CA VAL A 210 7.24 -14.30 -8.78
C VAL A 210 7.80 -15.68 -8.49
N CYS A 211 7.18 -16.40 -7.56
CA CYS A 211 7.55 -17.72 -7.08
C CYS A 211 6.42 -18.74 -7.31
N ASP A 212 6.73 -20.03 -7.18
CA ASP A 212 5.68 -21.08 -7.13
C ASP A 212 5.02 -21.15 -5.75
N ASP A 213 3.99 -21.99 -5.62
CA ASP A 213 3.19 -22.17 -4.39
C ASP A 213 3.86 -23.00 -3.29
N ASP A 214 5.10 -23.46 -3.51
CA ASP A 214 5.93 -24.14 -2.50
C ASP A 214 6.87 -23.18 -1.75
N VAL A 215 6.76 -21.88 -2.01
CA VAL A 215 7.55 -20.80 -1.38
C VAL A 215 6.63 -19.99 -0.49
N ASN A 216 7.01 -19.74 0.76
CA ASN A 216 6.33 -18.76 1.59
C ASN A 216 6.72 -17.33 1.17
N ALA A 217 5.79 -16.56 0.63
CA ALA A 217 6.03 -15.18 0.17
C ALA A 217 6.51 -14.24 1.28
N ARG A 218 6.26 -14.60 2.54
CA ARG A 218 6.52 -13.79 3.75
C ARG A 218 7.78 -14.21 4.49
N ASP A 219 8.49 -15.24 4.00
CA ASP A 219 9.77 -15.69 4.55
C ASP A 219 10.89 -15.47 3.52
N TRP A 220 11.81 -14.55 3.82
CA TRP A 220 12.95 -14.29 2.95
C TRP A 220 13.87 -15.49 2.76
N ASN A 221 13.91 -16.44 3.69
CA ASN A 221 14.70 -17.65 3.51
C ASN A 221 14.21 -18.44 2.28
N ASP A 222 12.88 -18.57 2.15
CA ASP A 222 12.22 -19.22 1.02
C ASP A 222 12.35 -18.42 -0.27
N VAL A 223 12.10 -17.10 -0.22
CA VAL A 223 12.14 -16.24 -1.41
C VAL A 223 13.55 -16.16 -2.00
N ILE A 224 14.57 -15.98 -1.15
CA ILE A 224 15.97 -15.94 -1.60
C ILE A 224 16.41 -17.31 -2.11
N TRP A 225 15.99 -18.41 -1.48
CA TRP A 225 16.23 -19.76 -2.00
C TRP A 225 15.63 -19.94 -3.39
N ALA A 226 14.40 -19.50 -3.63
CA ALA A 226 13.76 -19.59 -4.95
C ALA A 226 14.55 -18.80 -5.99
N ILE A 227 14.92 -17.54 -5.71
CA ILE A 227 15.72 -16.70 -6.61
C ILE A 227 17.05 -17.39 -6.94
N THR A 228 17.79 -17.84 -5.94
CA THR A 228 19.16 -18.35 -6.12
C THR A 228 19.23 -19.75 -6.73
N THR A 229 18.14 -20.51 -6.75
CA THR A 229 18.12 -21.88 -7.28
C THR A 229 17.29 -22.06 -8.55
N ARG A 230 16.35 -21.16 -8.84
CA ARG A 230 15.40 -21.28 -9.96
C ARG A 230 15.59 -20.22 -11.04
N MET A 231 16.48 -19.25 -10.84
CA MET A 231 16.71 -18.16 -11.79
C MET A 231 18.07 -18.24 -12.48
N ASP A 232 18.06 -17.96 -13.78
CA ASP A 232 19.20 -17.39 -14.48
C ASP A 232 18.99 -15.86 -14.55
N PRO A 233 19.92 -15.02 -14.05
CA PRO A 233 19.68 -13.59 -13.91
C PRO A 233 19.33 -12.87 -15.22
N ALA A 234 20.01 -13.20 -16.32
CA ALA A 234 19.80 -12.50 -17.60
C ALA A 234 18.50 -12.97 -18.28
N ARG A 235 18.21 -14.27 -18.24
CA ARG A 235 17.02 -14.86 -18.87
C ARG A 235 15.73 -14.53 -18.11
N ASP A 236 15.78 -14.54 -16.79
CA ASP A 236 14.58 -14.55 -15.94
C ASP A 236 14.27 -13.20 -15.29
N THR A 237 15.07 -12.18 -15.59
CA THR A 237 14.79 -10.79 -15.20
C THR A 237 14.10 -10.05 -16.34
N VAL A 238 12.99 -9.40 -16.05
CA VAL A 238 12.28 -8.49 -16.95
C VAL A 238 12.54 -7.06 -16.49
N LEU A 239 13.05 -6.23 -17.40
CA LEU A 239 13.20 -4.79 -17.18
C LEU A 239 12.26 -4.04 -18.10
N VAL A 240 11.51 -3.09 -17.54
CA VAL A 240 10.67 -2.16 -18.29
C VAL A 240 11.08 -0.75 -17.91
N GLU A 241 11.55 0.01 -18.88
CA GLU A 241 11.99 1.40 -18.68
C GLU A 241 10.84 2.39 -18.92
N ASN A 242 11.05 3.64 -18.49
CA ASN A 242 10.14 4.77 -18.74
C ASN A 242 8.71 4.53 -18.23
N THR A 243 8.59 3.93 -17.05
CA THR A 243 7.33 3.69 -16.35
C THR A 243 7.07 4.78 -15.29
N PRO A 244 5.81 5.03 -14.92
CA PRO A 244 5.48 5.93 -13.82
C PRO A 244 6.05 5.44 -12.49
N ILE A 245 6.69 6.32 -11.73
CA ILE A 245 7.26 6.08 -10.40
C ILE A 245 6.81 7.19 -9.45
N ASP A 246 6.85 6.93 -8.14
CA ASP A 246 6.65 7.97 -7.13
C ASP A 246 7.62 9.15 -7.36
N TYR A 247 7.09 10.37 -7.41
CA TYR A 247 7.88 11.57 -7.68
C TYR A 247 8.88 11.89 -6.56
N LEU A 248 8.65 11.36 -5.35
CA LEU A 248 9.56 11.45 -4.20
C LEU A 248 10.69 10.40 -4.25
N ASP A 249 10.64 9.45 -5.17
CA ASP A 249 11.67 8.43 -5.28
C ASP A 249 12.91 8.97 -6.00
N PHE A 250 13.83 9.53 -5.21
CA PHE A 250 15.10 10.10 -5.66
C PHE A 250 16.07 9.08 -6.28
N ALA A 251 15.79 7.78 -6.22
CA ALA A 251 16.60 6.76 -6.91
C ALA A 251 16.18 6.59 -8.38
N SER A 252 15.07 7.21 -8.80
CA SER A 252 14.70 7.29 -10.22
C SER A 252 15.59 8.28 -10.99
N PRO A 253 15.84 8.06 -12.29
CA PRO A 253 16.67 8.97 -13.09
C PRO A 253 16.01 10.34 -13.31
N VAL A 254 14.67 10.39 -13.31
CA VAL A 254 13.87 11.61 -13.50
C VAL A 254 12.67 11.52 -12.56
N SER A 255 12.32 12.64 -11.89
CA SER A 255 11.16 12.66 -10.99
C SER A 255 9.89 12.19 -11.70
N GLY A 256 9.19 11.23 -11.11
CA GLY A 256 7.98 10.63 -11.65
C GLY A 256 8.20 9.55 -12.72
N LEU A 257 9.44 9.30 -13.16
CA LEU A 257 9.74 8.40 -14.28
C LEU A 257 10.98 7.53 -14.02
N GLY A 258 10.81 6.22 -14.11
CA GLY A 258 11.91 5.27 -13.91
C GLY A 258 11.64 3.90 -14.49
N SER A 259 12.40 2.90 -14.04
CA SER A 259 12.25 1.52 -14.49
C SER A 259 11.61 0.63 -13.43
N LYS A 260 11.10 -0.52 -13.87
CA LYS A 260 10.63 -1.61 -13.03
C LYS A 260 11.34 -2.91 -13.39
N MET A 261 11.50 -3.78 -12.38
CA MET A 261 12.17 -5.06 -12.48
C MET A 261 11.26 -6.18 -12.00
N GLY A 262 11.03 -7.16 -12.86
CA GLY A 262 10.35 -8.42 -12.53
C GLY A 262 11.34 -9.56 -12.48
N LEU A 263 11.29 -10.37 -11.43
CA LEU A 263 12.15 -11.53 -11.22
C LEU A 263 11.29 -12.79 -11.24
N ASP A 264 11.46 -13.62 -12.28
CA ASP A 264 10.75 -14.89 -12.40
C ASP A 264 11.53 -16.01 -11.71
N ALA A 265 11.28 -16.22 -10.43
CA ALA A 265 11.83 -17.28 -9.62
C ALA A 265 10.99 -18.58 -9.65
N THR A 266 10.08 -18.74 -10.63
CA THR A 266 9.31 -19.99 -10.77
C THR A 266 10.16 -21.12 -11.34
N ASN A 267 9.75 -22.37 -11.12
CA ASN A 267 10.32 -23.54 -11.77
C ASN A 267 10.21 -23.40 -13.29
N LYS A 268 11.30 -23.66 -14.02
CA LYS A 268 11.33 -23.50 -15.48
C LYS A 268 10.88 -24.78 -16.18
N TRP A 269 9.90 -24.62 -17.07
CA TRP A 269 9.28 -25.71 -17.82
C TRP A 269 10.00 -25.94 -19.17
N PRO A 270 9.75 -27.09 -19.83
CA PRO A 270 10.22 -27.31 -21.19
C PRO A 270 9.83 -26.14 -22.11
N GLY A 271 10.80 -25.63 -22.86
CA GLY A 271 10.66 -24.43 -23.69
C GLY A 271 11.23 -23.17 -23.05
N GLU A 272 11.22 -23.05 -21.72
CA GLU A 272 11.95 -22.01 -20.98
C GLU A 272 13.40 -22.44 -20.68
N THR A 273 13.62 -23.75 -20.59
CA THR A 273 14.93 -24.39 -20.40
C THR A 273 15.00 -25.70 -21.18
N GLN A 274 16.21 -26.08 -21.59
CA GLN A 274 16.53 -27.38 -22.20
C GLN A 274 17.16 -28.35 -21.19
N ARG A 275 17.42 -27.89 -19.95
CA ARG A 275 18.03 -28.70 -18.90
C ARG A 275 16.97 -29.51 -18.15
N GLU A 276 17.37 -30.67 -17.64
CA GLU A 276 16.58 -31.38 -16.63
C GLU A 276 16.46 -30.52 -15.37
N TRP A 277 15.24 -30.31 -14.90
CA TRP A 277 14.96 -29.46 -13.75
C TRP A 277 15.10 -30.21 -12.43
N GLY A 278 15.57 -29.54 -11.38
CA GLY A 278 15.73 -30.13 -10.05
C GLY A 278 14.41 -30.58 -9.45
N ARG A 279 14.41 -31.73 -8.76
CA ARG A 279 13.26 -32.21 -7.98
C ARG A 279 13.36 -31.64 -6.56
N PRO A 280 12.44 -30.78 -6.12
CA PRO A 280 12.51 -30.18 -4.80
C PRO A 280 12.27 -31.23 -3.71
N ILE A 281 12.92 -31.05 -2.56
CA ILE A 281 12.63 -31.83 -1.36
C ILE A 281 11.25 -31.38 -0.86
N LYS A 282 10.34 -32.32 -0.67
CA LYS A 282 9.03 -32.07 -0.04
C LYS A 282 8.98 -32.80 1.28
N LYS A 283 8.58 -32.08 2.34
CA LYS A 283 8.32 -32.70 3.65
C LYS A 283 7.19 -33.71 3.52
N ASP A 284 7.28 -34.81 4.26
CA ASP A 284 6.16 -35.75 4.38
C ASP A 284 5.07 -35.08 5.25
N PRO A 285 3.84 -34.89 4.72
CA PRO A 285 2.75 -34.26 5.48
C PRO A 285 2.41 -35.00 6.78
N ALA A 286 2.54 -36.33 6.81
CA ALA A 286 2.23 -37.14 7.98
C ALA A 286 3.28 -36.96 9.08
N VAL A 287 4.55 -36.80 8.71
CA VAL A 287 5.63 -36.51 9.66
C VAL A 287 5.48 -35.10 10.23
N THR A 288 5.25 -34.10 9.38
CA THR A 288 5.04 -32.71 9.82
C THR A 288 3.86 -32.64 10.80
N ALA A 289 2.69 -33.17 10.43
CA ALA A 289 1.51 -33.14 11.30
C ALA A 289 1.70 -33.89 12.62
N ARG A 290 2.45 -35.01 12.60
CA ARG A 290 2.77 -35.74 13.84
C ARG A 290 3.65 -34.90 14.77
N ILE A 291 4.67 -34.24 14.23
CA ILE A 291 5.57 -33.40 15.03
C ILE A 291 4.83 -32.16 15.54
N ASP A 292 3.97 -31.54 14.73
CA ASP A 292 3.12 -30.43 15.16
C ASP A 292 2.23 -30.82 16.35
N ALA A 293 1.64 -32.02 16.32
CA ALA A 293 0.76 -32.51 17.38
C ALA A 293 1.47 -32.77 18.72
N ILE A 294 2.77 -33.10 18.69
CA ILE A 294 3.55 -33.35 19.90
C ILE A 294 4.49 -32.20 20.25
N TRP A 295 4.46 -31.09 19.52
CA TRP A 295 5.47 -30.04 19.61
C TRP A 295 5.57 -29.45 21.03
N ASP A 296 4.42 -29.18 21.65
CA ASP A 296 4.35 -28.66 23.03
C ASP A 296 4.87 -29.67 24.06
N GLU A 297 4.70 -30.97 23.80
CA GLU A 297 5.20 -32.04 24.68
C GLU A 297 6.73 -32.16 24.64
N LEU A 298 7.38 -31.70 23.56
CA LEU A 298 8.82 -31.78 23.39
C LEU A 298 9.60 -30.76 24.23
N ALA A 299 8.95 -29.72 24.77
CA ALA A 299 9.53 -28.73 25.69
C ALA A 299 10.90 -28.17 25.27
N ILE A 300 11.03 -27.81 23.98
CA ILE A 300 12.29 -27.35 23.38
C ILE A 300 12.61 -25.89 23.73
N PHE A 301 11.58 -25.07 24.00
CA PHE A 301 11.67 -23.64 24.33
C PHE A 301 10.85 -23.31 25.57
#